data_AF-A0A9Q1A503-F1
#
_entry.id   AF-A0A9Q1A503-F1
#
_cell.length_a   1.000
_cell.length_b   1.000
_cell.length_c   1.000
_cell.angle_alpha   90.00
_cell.angle_beta   90.00
_cell.angle_gamma   90.00
#
_symmetry.space_group_name_H-M   'P 1'
#
loop_
_entity.id
_entity.type
_entity.pdbx_description
1 polymer ?
#
loop_
_entity_poly.entity_id
_entity_poly.type
_entity_poly.pdbx_seq_one_letter_code
_entity_poly.pdbx_strand_id
1 'polypeptide(L)'
;MGVSDVTGVEIVDSLPLVKRADPNNLPFFDGVFDLAFSAHLVEALFPLRFAGEMERTVRNGGICLVVVEECGGEEVDAIAGMFRKSMFVGAENVTLIGIRMTRIIMRVGVSSSL
;
A
#
# COMPACT_ATOMS: atom_id res chain seq x y z
N MET A 1 16.15 -16.01 0.02
CA MET A 1 14.68 -15.85 0.04
C MET A 1 14.36 -14.51 -0.62
N GLY A 2 13.32 -14.47 -1.44
CA GLY A 2 12.85 -13.27 -2.14
C GLY A 2 11.41 -13.49 -2.62
N VAL A 3 10.72 -12.42 -2.96
CA VAL A 3 9.37 -12.49 -3.55
C VAL A 3 9.53 -12.60 -5.07
N SER A 4 8.85 -13.57 -5.68
CA SER A 4 8.79 -13.71 -7.15
C SER A 4 7.67 -12.84 -7.72
N ASP A 5 7.79 -12.47 -9.00
CA ASP A 5 6.77 -11.70 -9.74
C ASP A 5 6.44 -10.34 -9.11
N VAL A 6 7.49 -9.55 -8.88
CA VAL A 6 7.38 -8.21 -8.28
C VAL A 6 7.57 -7.17 -9.38
N THR A 7 6.67 -6.19 -9.41
CA THR A 7 6.84 -4.97 -10.20
C THR A 7 7.08 -3.78 -9.26
N GLY A 8 8.26 -3.18 -9.34
CA GLY A 8 8.53 -1.89 -8.71
C GLY A 8 8.09 -0.74 -9.63
N VAL A 9 7.57 0.34 -9.04
CA VAL A 9 7.26 1.58 -9.76
C VAL A 9 7.84 2.79 -9.05
N GLU A 10 8.30 3.77 -9.82
CA GLU A 10 8.82 5.05 -9.33
C GLU A 10 8.55 6.16 -10.37
N ILE A 11 8.40 7.41 -9.95
CA ILE A 11 8.13 8.53 -10.86
C ILE A 11 9.36 8.92 -11.68
N VAL A 12 10.55 8.65 -11.14
CA VAL A 12 11.85 8.83 -11.78
C VAL A 12 12.43 7.51 -12.29
N ASP A 13 13.35 7.60 -13.25
CA ASP A 13 14.12 6.43 -13.68
C ASP A 13 14.95 5.91 -12.50
N SER A 14 14.90 4.61 -12.25
CA SER A 14 15.48 3.98 -11.06
C SER A 14 16.18 2.66 -11.43
N LEU A 15 16.53 1.86 -10.41
CA LEU A 15 17.21 0.57 -10.55
C LEU A 15 16.52 -0.33 -11.61
N PRO A 16 17.26 -1.25 -12.26
CA PRO A 16 16.81 -1.97 -13.45
C PRO A 16 15.51 -2.80 -13.30
N LEU A 17 15.00 -2.98 -12.09
CA LEU A 17 13.77 -3.71 -11.78
C LEU A 17 12.58 -2.79 -11.44
N VAL A 18 12.75 -1.48 -11.57
CA VAL A 18 11.74 -0.47 -11.27
C VAL A 18 11.31 0.20 -12.57
N LYS A 19 9.99 0.20 -12.83
CA LYS A 19 9.40 0.84 -13.99
C LYS A 19 9.03 2.28 -13.66
N ARG A 20 9.25 3.18 -14.61
CA ARG A 20 8.78 4.55 -14.46
C ARG A 20 7.25 4.62 -14.58
N ALA A 21 6.57 5.06 -13.53
CA ALA A 21 5.11 5.25 -13.51
C ALA A 21 4.69 6.22 -12.39
N ASP A 22 3.56 6.91 -12.59
CA ASP A 22 2.94 7.73 -11.55
C ASP A 22 2.11 6.84 -10.61
N PRO A 23 2.39 6.80 -9.29
CA PRO A 23 1.61 6.01 -8.35
C PRO A 23 0.14 6.45 -8.22
N ASN A 24 -0.20 7.65 -8.69
CA ASN A 24 -1.57 8.15 -8.73
C ASN A 24 -2.34 7.72 -10.00
N ASN A 25 -1.68 7.06 -10.95
CA ASN A 25 -2.28 6.55 -12.17
C ASN A 25 -1.47 5.36 -12.70
N LEU A 26 -1.55 4.24 -11.98
CA LEU A 26 -0.75 3.06 -12.26
C LEU A 26 -1.18 2.42 -13.59
N PRO A 27 -0.23 2.08 -14.49
CA PRO A 27 -0.52 1.53 -15.82
C PRO A 27 -0.83 0.03 -15.77
N PHE A 28 -1.64 -0.40 -14.81
CA PHE A 28 -2.06 -1.78 -14.61
C PHE A 28 -3.57 -1.89 -14.64
N PHE A 29 -4.08 -3.05 -15.06
CA PHE A 29 -5.49 -3.37 -14.93
C PHE A 29 -5.89 -3.52 -13.46
N ASP A 30 -7.20 -3.48 -13.22
CA ASP A 30 -7.76 -3.69 -11.90
C ASP A 30 -7.53 -5.15 -11.46
N GLY A 31 -7.21 -5.35 -10.19
CA GLY A 31 -7.10 -6.68 -9.59
C GLY A 31 -5.99 -7.59 -10.13
N VAL A 32 -4.93 -7.03 -10.69
CA VAL A 32 -3.80 -7.80 -11.24
C VAL A 32 -2.89 -8.36 -10.15
N PHE A 33 -2.78 -7.68 -9.01
CA PHE A 33 -1.85 -8.08 -7.93
C PHE A 33 -2.55 -8.72 -6.75
N ASP A 34 -1.85 -9.65 -6.09
CA ASP A 34 -2.24 -10.19 -4.79
C ASP A 34 -1.97 -9.20 -3.64
N LEU A 35 -0.93 -8.38 -3.80
CA LEU A 35 -0.40 -7.49 -2.78
C LEU A 35 0.13 -6.19 -3.40
N ALA A 36 -0.21 -5.06 -2.78
CA ALA A 36 0.45 -3.78 -2.99
C ALA A 36 1.23 -3.37 -1.74
N PHE A 37 2.42 -2.81 -1.92
CA PHE A 37 3.30 -2.35 -0.84
C PHE A 37 3.73 -0.91 -1.11
N SER A 38 3.73 -0.07 -0.08
CA SER A 38 4.36 1.26 -0.14
C SER A 38 4.91 1.70 1.21
N ALA A 39 6.09 2.33 1.18
CA ALA A 39 6.67 3.06 2.31
C ALA A 39 6.51 4.59 2.18
N HIS A 40 5.87 5.06 1.11
CA HIS A 40 5.83 6.47 0.71
C HIS A 40 4.42 7.07 0.69
N LEU A 41 3.41 6.34 1.19
CA LEU A 41 2.01 6.79 1.12
C LEU A 41 1.81 8.16 1.77
N VAL A 42 2.38 8.38 2.95
CA VAL A 42 2.20 9.62 3.74
C VAL A 42 3.01 10.80 3.18
N GLU A 43 4.00 10.52 2.35
CA GLU A 43 4.82 11.52 1.65
C GLU A 43 4.15 11.98 0.33
N ALA A 44 3.12 11.27 -0.12
CA ALA A 44 2.46 11.55 -1.39
C ALA A 44 1.67 12.86 -1.36
N LEU A 45 1.71 13.60 -2.47
CA LEU A 45 0.92 14.82 -2.64
C LEU A 45 -0.60 14.55 -2.65
N PHE A 46 -1.00 13.36 -3.12
CA PHE A 46 -2.41 12.95 -3.22
C PHE A 46 -2.64 11.57 -2.57
N PRO A 47 -2.53 11.46 -1.24
CA PRO A 47 -2.48 10.16 -0.55
C PRO A 47 -3.77 9.34 -0.72
N LEU A 48 -4.94 9.99 -0.78
CA LEU A 48 -6.21 9.32 -1.07
C LEU A 48 -6.26 8.69 -2.46
N ARG A 49 -5.65 9.35 -3.47
CA ARG A 49 -5.61 8.83 -4.84
C ARG A 49 -4.59 7.69 -4.93
N PHE A 50 -3.43 7.85 -4.28
CA PHE A 50 -2.44 6.79 -4.16
C PHE A 50 -3.05 5.54 -3.52
N ALA A 51 -3.67 5.66 -2.36
CA ALA A 51 -4.35 4.54 -1.69
C ALA A 51 -5.39 3.90 -2.61
N GLY A 52 -6.21 4.70 -3.30
CA GLY A 52 -7.18 4.21 -4.26
C GLY A 52 -6.58 3.41 -5.43
N GLU A 53 -5.41 3.81 -5.93
CA GLU A 53 -4.69 3.06 -6.98
C GLU A 53 -4.08 1.75 -6.46
N MET A 54 -3.59 1.74 -5.22
CA MET A 54 -3.19 0.48 -4.55
C MET A 54 -4.39 -0.47 -4.46
N GLU A 55 -5.54 0.01 -3.97
CA GLU A 55 -6.76 -0.79 -3.87
C GLU A 55 -7.27 -1.27 -5.23
N ARG A 56 -7.22 -0.42 -6.26
CA ARG A 56 -7.69 -0.75 -7.61
C ARG A 56 -6.89 -1.89 -8.23
N THR A 57 -5.58 -1.83 -8.09
CA THR A 57 -4.67 -2.79 -8.73
C THR A 57 -4.57 -4.12 -7.97
N VAL A 58 -4.98 -4.16 -6.70
CA VAL A 58 -5.05 -5.38 -5.89
C VAL A 58 -6.39 -6.08 -6.04
N ARG A 59 -6.38 -7.40 -6.19
CA ARG A 59 -7.61 -8.19 -6.35
C ARG A 59 -8.45 -8.21 -5.07
N ASN A 60 -9.74 -8.47 -5.21
CA ASN A 60 -10.61 -8.74 -4.06
C ASN A 60 -10.04 -9.88 -3.19
N GLY A 61 -10.00 -9.65 -1.88
CA GLY A 61 -9.38 -10.52 -0.89
C GLY A 61 -7.86 -10.33 -0.75
N GLY A 62 -7.21 -9.60 -1.65
CA GLY A 62 -5.79 -9.24 -1.60
C GLY A 62 -5.46 -8.19 -0.52
N ILE A 63 -4.17 -7.84 -0.43
CA ILE A 63 -3.65 -7.00 0.66
C ILE A 63 -3.03 -5.70 0.14
N CYS A 64 -3.40 -4.57 0.74
CA CYS A 64 -2.60 -3.36 0.69
C CYS A 64 -1.81 -3.25 2.00
N LEU A 65 -0.49 -3.20 1.88
CA LEU A 65 0.44 -3.07 3.01
C LEU A 65 1.13 -1.71 2.93
N VAL A 66 1.05 -0.93 3.99
CA VAL A 66 1.81 0.31 4.12
C VAL A 66 2.68 0.28 5.35
N VAL A 67 3.85 0.90 5.23
CA VAL A 67 4.75 1.15 6.34
C VAL A 67 4.99 2.65 6.42
N VAL A 68 4.95 3.18 7.63
CA VAL A 68 5.13 4.60 7.93
C VAL A 68 6.04 4.74 9.14
N GLU A 69 6.52 5.96 9.41
CA GLU A 69 7.22 6.25 10.67
C GLU A 69 6.38 5.77 11.87
N GLU A 70 7.04 5.34 12.95
CA GLU A 70 6.36 4.79 14.13
C GLU A 70 5.30 5.78 14.66
N CYS A 71 4.04 5.35 14.59
CA CYS A 71 2.86 6.20 14.78
C CYS A 71 1.85 5.59 15.76
N GLY A 72 0.99 6.44 16.32
CA GLY A 72 -0.02 6.08 17.31
C GLY A 72 -1.37 5.67 16.70
N GLY A 73 -2.33 5.30 17.54
CA GLY A 73 -3.64 4.79 17.11
C GLY A 73 -4.43 5.77 16.23
N GLU A 74 -4.45 7.07 16.57
CA GLU A 74 -5.17 8.08 15.78
C GLU A 74 -4.58 8.23 14.36
N GLU A 75 -3.26 8.14 14.23
CA GLU A 75 -2.56 8.21 12.94
C GLU A 75 -2.80 6.94 12.13
N VAL A 76 -2.79 5.77 12.77
CA VAL A 76 -3.18 4.50 12.14
C VAL A 76 -4.60 4.58 11.60
N ASP A 77 -5.55 5.10 12.37
CA ASP A 77 -6.94 5.25 11.96
C ASP A 77 -7.08 6.22 10.77
N ALA A 78 -6.34 7.33 10.79
CA ALA A 78 -6.31 8.29 9.70
C ALA A 78 -5.76 7.68 8.40
N ILE A 79 -4.67 6.91 8.48
CA ILE A 79 -4.05 6.23 7.32
C ILE A 79 -4.97 5.12 6.82
N ALA A 80 -5.52 4.29 7.71
CA ALA A 80 -6.47 3.23 7.34
C ALA A 80 -7.72 3.80 6.65
N GLY A 81 -8.20 4.96 7.11
CA GLY A 81 -9.33 5.69 6.52
C GLY A 81 -9.11 6.18 5.08
N MET A 82 -7.87 6.17 4.57
CA MET A 82 -7.58 6.47 3.16
C MET A 82 -8.01 5.35 2.21
N PHE A 83 -8.08 4.10 2.70
CA PHE A 83 -8.38 2.90 1.93
C PHE A 83 -9.89 2.59 1.98
N ARG A 84 -10.65 3.21 1.06
CA ARG A 84 -12.13 3.24 1.10
C ARG A 84 -12.81 1.96 0.62
N LYS A 85 -12.07 1.06 -0.03
CA LYS A 85 -12.55 -0.23 -0.56
C LYS A 85 -11.97 -1.42 0.21
N SER A 86 -11.33 -1.16 1.34
CA SER A 86 -10.63 -2.16 2.14
C SER A 86 -11.11 -2.21 3.58
N MET A 87 -10.87 -3.34 4.23
CA MET A 87 -11.08 -3.55 5.65
C MET A 87 -9.73 -3.49 6.37
N PHE A 88 -9.65 -2.74 7.47
CA PHE A 88 -8.48 -2.74 8.34
C PHE A 88 -8.30 -4.12 8.98
N VAL A 89 -7.09 -4.68 8.91
CA VAL A 89 -6.76 -5.99 9.47
C VAL A 89 -5.94 -5.84 10.75
N GLY A 90 -5.00 -4.90 10.77
CA GLY A 90 -4.16 -4.66 11.94
C GLY A 90 -3.01 -3.70 11.66
N ALA A 91 -2.44 -3.19 12.74
CA ALA A 91 -1.22 -2.40 12.73
C ALA A 91 -0.25 -2.90 13.80
N GLU A 92 1.04 -2.87 13.51
CA GLU A 92 2.08 -3.33 14.43
C GLU A 92 3.41 -2.59 14.16
N ASN A 93 4.13 -2.27 15.23
CA ASN A 93 5.43 -1.63 15.10
C ASN A 93 6.49 -2.68 14.75
N VAL A 94 7.15 -2.48 13.63
CA VAL A 94 8.15 -3.37 13.06
C VAL A 94 9.50 -2.64 12.95
N THR A 95 10.56 -3.40 12.74
CA THR A 95 11.86 -2.84 12.35
C THR A 95 12.08 -3.11 10.87
N LEU A 96 12.18 -2.06 10.07
CA LEU A 96 12.43 -2.12 8.63
C LEU A 96 13.77 -1.44 8.35
N ILE A 97 14.76 -2.20 7.85
CA ILE A 97 16.11 -1.71 7.52
C ILE A 97 16.76 -0.99 8.73
N GLY A 98 16.53 -1.51 9.94
CA GLY A 98 17.05 -0.95 11.19
C GLY A 98 16.28 0.25 11.75
N ILE A 99 15.24 0.71 11.07
CA ILE A 99 14.40 1.83 11.50
C ILE A 99 13.09 1.30 12.07
N ARG A 100 12.62 1.90 13.16
CA ARG A 100 11.32 1.60 13.74
C ARG A 100 10.21 2.26 12.91
N MET A 101 9.26 1.44 12.48
CA MET A 101 8.16 1.83 11.60
C MET A 101 6.86 1.21 12.11
N THR A 102 5.72 1.79 11.77
CA THR A 102 4.41 1.14 11.94
C THR A 102 3.98 0.50 10.63
N ARG A 103 3.75 -0.81 10.63
CA ARG A 103 3.14 -1.55 9.52
C ARG A 103 1.64 -1.56 9.68
N ILE A 104 0.90 -1.19 8.63
CA ILE A 104 -0.56 -1.19 8.58
C ILE A 104 -1.01 -2.11 7.43
N ILE A 105 -1.98 -2.96 7.71
CA ILE A 105 -2.48 -3.98 6.78
C ILE A 105 -3.96 -3.76 6.50
N MET A 106 -4.30 -3.65 5.22
CA MET A 106 -5.67 -3.50 4.71
C MET A 106 -6.00 -4.67 3.77
N ARG A 107 -7.23 -5.18 3.82
CA ARG A 107 -7.73 -6.24 2.93
C ARG A 107 -8.78 -5.70 1.96
N VAL A 108 -8.53 -5.81 0.67
CA VAL A 108 -9.39 -5.26 -0.39
C VAL A 108 -10.67 -6.06 -0.57
N GLY A 109 -11.81 -5.38 -0.79
CA GLY A 109 -13.01 -5.99 -1.35
C GLY A 109 -13.80 -6.91 -0.41
N VAL A 110 -13.52 -6.89 0.89
CA VAL A 110 -14.40 -7.54 1.86
C VAL A 110 -15.50 -6.56 2.24
N SER A 111 -16.65 -6.65 1.57
CA SER A 111 -17.88 -6.12 2.14
C SER A 111 -18.12 -6.84 3.46
N SER A 112 -18.38 -6.12 4.55
CA SER A 112 -18.95 -6.72 5.74
C SER A 112 -20.20 -7.48 5.30
N SER A 113 -20.14 -8.81 5.35
CA SER A 113 -21.33 -9.65 5.36
C SER A 113 -22.10 -9.26 6.60
N LEU A 114 -23.05 -8.34 6.43
CA LEU A 114 -24.13 -8.06 7.38
C LEU A 114 -25.00 -9.30 7.53
#